data_AF-A0A2D8N2T8-F1
#
_entry.id   AF-A0A2D8N2T8-F1
#
_cell.length_a   1.000
_cell.length_b   1.000
_cell.length_c   1.000
_cell.angle_alpha   90.00
_cell.angle_beta   90.00
_cell.angle_gamma   90.00
#
_symmetry.space_group_name_H-M   'P 1'
#
loop_
_entity.id
_entity.type
_entity.pdbx_description
1 polymer ?
#
loop_
_entity_poly.entity_id
_entity_poly.type
_entity_poly.pdbx_seq_one_letter_code
_entity_poly.pdbx_strand_id
1 'polypeptide(L)'
;MSSKYDPVNRSVIPVFFRYAIPSVIGMLAMSSAFVIDGIFVGNYIGTSALAAINLAMPVWSGLFAIITMLAVGSCVMSGKYLGEGDYASANDIFSKSLACALFFALVTAALGLFFLDSLIAALGTTAELTDLVNTYLTIILGFSPVFLLGFTL
;
A
#
# COMPACT_ATOMS: atom_id res chain seq x y z
N MET A 1 -8.41 -2.19 -28.07
CA MET A 1 -9.64 -1.96 -27.30
C MET A 1 -10.81 -2.58 -28.03
N SER A 2 -11.57 -3.49 -27.41
CA SER A 2 -12.74 -4.09 -28.05
C SER A 2 -13.83 -3.02 -28.22
N SER A 3 -14.29 -2.81 -29.46
CA SER A 3 -15.29 -1.82 -29.90
C SER A 3 -16.62 -1.82 -29.11
N LYS A 4 -16.83 -2.77 -28.19
CA LYS A 4 -18.08 -2.97 -27.45
C LYS A 4 -18.12 -2.23 -26.10
N TYR A 5 -17.00 -1.69 -25.60
CA TYR A 5 -16.90 -1.03 -24.28
C TYR A 5 -16.13 0.29 -24.34
N ASP A 6 -16.53 1.15 -25.28
CA ASP A 6 -16.00 2.50 -25.41
C ASP A 6 -16.73 3.46 -24.45
N PRO A 7 -16.06 4.05 -23.45
CA PRO A 7 -16.66 4.99 -22.51
C PRO A 7 -17.11 6.32 -23.17
N VAL A 8 -16.70 6.58 -24.42
CA VAL A 8 -17.02 7.83 -25.14
C VAL A 8 -18.34 7.72 -25.93
N ASN A 9 -18.69 6.53 -26.43
CA ASN A 9 -19.80 6.34 -27.39
C ASN A 9 -21.00 5.51 -26.89
N ARG A 10 -20.97 4.98 -25.66
CA ARG A 10 -22.04 4.11 -25.11
C ARG A 10 -22.44 4.53 -23.69
N SER A 11 -23.60 4.04 -23.24
CA SER A 11 -24.14 4.34 -21.90
C SER A 11 -23.13 4.01 -20.80
N VAL A 12 -22.91 4.95 -19.88
CA VAL A 12 -21.90 4.90 -18.82
C VAL A 12 -22.15 3.73 -17.86
N ILE A 13 -23.42 3.37 -17.62
CA ILE A 13 -23.82 2.36 -16.62
C ILE A 13 -23.24 0.96 -16.92
N PRO A 14 -23.41 0.36 -18.13
CA PRO A 14 -22.84 -0.96 -18.41
C PRO A 14 -21.31 -1.00 -18.44
N VAL A 15 -20.65 0.11 -18.80
CA VAL A 15 -19.18 0.22 -18.72
C VAL A 15 -18.73 0.28 -17.26
N PHE A 16 -19.41 1.08 -16.44
CA PHE A 16 -19.14 1.19 -15.01
C PHE A 16 -19.21 -0.18 -14.31
N PHE A 17 -20.31 -0.91 -14.45
CA PHE A 17 -20.45 -2.22 -13.79
C PHE A 17 -19.43 -3.25 -14.27
N ARG A 18 -18.98 -3.19 -15.53
CA ARG A 18 -17.95 -4.10 -16.05
C ARG A 18 -16.58 -3.88 -15.40
N TYR A 19 -16.24 -2.67 -14.98
CA TYR A 19 -14.99 -2.38 -14.26
C TYR A 19 -15.17 -2.44 -12.73
N ALA A 20 -16.31 -1.99 -12.22
CA ALA A 20 -16.60 -1.94 -10.80
C ALA A 20 -16.74 -3.34 -10.18
N ILE A 21 -17.44 -4.28 -10.84
CA ILE A 21 -17.66 -5.63 -10.30
C ILE A 21 -16.32 -6.37 -10.08
N PRO A 22 -15.42 -6.47 -11.07
CA PRO A 22 -14.11 -7.09 -10.85
C PRO A 22 -13.29 -6.38 -9.77
N SER A 23 -13.35 -5.05 -9.71
CA SER A 23 -12.62 -4.27 -8.70
C SER A 23 -13.10 -4.57 -7.29
N VAL A 24 -14.42 -4.62 -7.07
CA VAL A 24 -15.02 -4.96 -5.77
C VAL A 24 -14.67 -6.39 -5.37
N ILE A 25 -14.73 -7.35 -6.30
CA ILE A 25 -14.32 -8.73 -6.02
C ILE A 25 -12.84 -8.80 -5.63
N GLY A 26 -11.97 -8.04 -6.32
CA GLY A 26 -10.55 -7.92 -5.97
C GLY A 26 -10.34 -7.35 -4.57
N MET A 27 -11.08 -6.29 -4.21
CA MET A 27 -11.04 -5.71 -2.87
C MET A 27 -11.51 -6.70 -1.79
N LEU A 28 -12.56 -7.48 -2.05
CA LEU A 28 -13.06 -8.52 -1.13
C LEU A 28 -12.06 -9.66 -0.95
N ALA A 29 -11.39 -10.08 -2.03
CA ALA A 29 -10.33 -11.08 -1.96
C ALA A 29 -9.15 -10.58 -1.11
N MET A 30 -8.74 -9.32 -1.32
CA MET A 30 -7.68 -8.67 -0.55
C MET A 30 -8.05 -8.52 0.93
N SER A 31 -9.29 -8.08 1.25
CA SER A 31 -9.74 -7.95 2.64
C SER A 31 -9.79 -9.30 3.36
N SER A 32 -10.21 -10.35 2.64
CA SER A 32 -10.25 -11.71 3.18
C SER A 32 -8.84 -12.22 3.50
N ALA A 33 -7.84 -11.88 2.68
CA ALA A 33 -6.45 -12.22 2.94
C ALA A 33 -5.93 -11.59 4.26
N PHE A 34 -6.26 -10.33 4.54
CA PHE A 34 -5.90 -9.69 5.82
C PHE A 34 -6.56 -10.35 7.03
N VAL A 35 -7.85 -10.73 6.90
CA VAL A 35 -8.55 -11.43 7.99
C VAL A 35 -7.93 -12.80 8.24
N ILE A 36 -7.65 -13.55 7.17
CA ILE A 36 -7.02 -14.86 7.26
C ILE A 36 -5.63 -14.72 7.92
N ASP A 37 -4.80 -13.78 7.47
CA ASP A 37 -3.48 -13.52 8.05
C ASP A 37 -3.55 -13.26 9.57
N GLY A 38 -4.47 -12.38 10.00
CA GLY A 38 -4.71 -12.13 11.42
C GLY A 38 -5.18 -13.36 12.21
N ILE A 39 -6.05 -14.19 11.63
CA ILE A 39 -6.49 -15.46 12.22
C ILE A 39 -5.32 -16.43 12.36
N PHE A 40 -4.46 -16.54 11.34
CA PHE A 40 -3.31 -17.42 11.36
C PHE A 40 -2.31 -16.97 12.43
N VAL A 41 -1.95 -15.69 12.48
CA VAL A 41 -1.04 -15.18 13.53
C VAL A 41 -1.64 -15.40 14.93
N GLY A 42 -2.92 -15.06 15.11
CA GLY A 42 -3.58 -15.20 16.40
C GLY A 42 -3.69 -16.64 16.91
N ASN A 43 -3.97 -17.61 16.03
CA ASN A 43 -4.15 -19.01 16.43
C ASN A 43 -2.84 -19.81 16.46
N TYR A 44 -1.89 -19.56 15.55
CA TYR A 44 -0.66 -20.35 15.43
C TYR A 44 0.52 -19.79 16.21
N ILE A 45 0.65 -18.46 16.33
CA ILE A 45 1.74 -17.82 17.07
C ILE A 45 1.26 -17.40 18.46
N GLY A 46 0.03 -16.91 18.55
CA GLY A 46 -0.64 -16.59 19.80
C GLY A 46 -1.08 -15.13 19.90
N THR A 47 -1.81 -14.84 20.97
CA THR A 47 -2.42 -13.52 21.21
C THR A 47 -1.39 -12.41 21.38
N SER A 48 -0.22 -12.70 21.98
CA SER A 48 0.87 -11.72 22.15
C SER A 48 1.46 -11.26 20.81
N ALA A 49 1.60 -12.16 19.84
CA ALA A 49 2.09 -11.80 18.51
C ALA A 49 1.07 -10.93 17.76
N LEU A 50 -0.21 -11.29 17.84
CA LEU A 50 -1.27 -10.47 17.25
C LEU A 50 -1.36 -9.09 17.91
N ALA A 51 -1.15 -8.99 19.22
CA ALA A 51 -1.08 -7.72 19.93
C ALA A 51 0.12 -6.87 19.46
N ALA A 52 1.29 -7.48 19.27
CA ALA A 52 2.47 -6.81 18.73
C ALA A 52 2.22 -6.24 17.32
N ILE A 53 1.56 -6.99 16.43
CA ILE A 53 1.18 -6.49 15.09
C ILE A 53 0.25 -5.29 15.20
N ASN A 54 -0.75 -5.34 16.08
CA ASN A 54 -1.68 -4.23 16.28
C ASN A 54 -0.97 -2.98 16.84
N LEU A 55 0.01 -3.15 17.72
CA LEU A 55 0.84 -2.03 18.20
C LEU A 55 1.69 -1.41 17.07
N ALA A 56 2.10 -2.20 16.08
CA ALA A 56 2.85 -1.71 14.93
C ALA A 56 1.97 -1.03 13.86
N MET A 57 0.63 -1.14 13.93
CA MET A 57 -0.30 -0.58 12.93
C MET A 57 -0.16 0.93 12.66
N PRO A 58 0.12 1.80 13.66
CA PRO A 58 0.35 3.23 13.40
C PRO A 58 1.54 3.48 12.46
N VAL A 59 2.59 2.66 12.55
CA VAL A 59 3.75 2.74 11.67
C VAL A 59 3.34 2.32 10.26
N TRP A 60 2.59 1.22 10.15
CA TRP A 60 2.08 0.73 8.87
C TRP A 60 1.17 1.74 8.17
N SER A 61 0.23 2.35 8.90
CA SER A 61 -0.69 3.35 8.34
C SER A 61 0.04 4.62 7.88
N GLY A 62 1.07 5.05 8.61
CA GLY A 62 1.92 6.17 8.22
C GLY A 62 2.66 5.91 6.90
N LEU A 63 3.28 4.72 6.76
CA LEU A 63 3.92 4.31 5.52
C LEU A 63 2.92 4.25 4.37
N PHE A 64 1.77 3.62 4.60
CA PHE A 64 0.73 3.43 3.60
C PHE A 64 0.11 4.76 3.13
N ALA A 65 -0.01 5.75 4.02
CA ALA A 65 -0.54 7.07 3.69
C ALA A 65 0.31 7.81 2.64
N ILE A 66 1.64 7.80 2.81
CA ILE A 66 2.56 8.47 1.88
C ILE A 66 2.48 7.83 0.48
N ILE A 67 2.41 6.50 0.42
CA ILE A 67 2.28 5.76 -0.84
C ILE A 67 0.96 6.07 -1.51
N THR A 68 -0.14 5.99 -0.77
CA THR A 68 -1.48 6.22 -1.30
C THR A 68 -1.59 7.64 -1.87
N MET A 69 -1.01 8.62 -1.18
CA MET A 69 -0.93 9.99 -1.67
C MET A 69 -0.22 10.08 -3.03
N LEU A 70 0.94 9.45 -3.18
CA LEU A 70 1.70 9.43 -4.43
C LEU A 70 1.00 8.63 -5.54
N ALA A 71 0.50 7.44 -5.23
CA ALA A 71 -0.16 6.55 -6.18
C ALA A 71 -1.43 7.19 -6.76
N VAL A 72 -2.31 7.71 -5.90
CA VAL A 72 -3.55 8.37 -6.33
C VAL A 72 -3.24 9.66 -7.09
N GLY A 73 -2.32 10.49 -6.61
CA GLY A 73 -1.93 11.72 -7.29
C GLY A 73 -1.36 11.47 -8.69
N SER A 74 -0.54 10.44 -8.83
CA SER A 74 0.05 10.03 -10.12
C SER A 74 -0.99 9.48 -11.07
N CYS A 75 -1.93 8.66 -10.58
CA CYS A 75 -3.01 8.09 -11.38
C CYS A 75 -3.90 9.18 -12.00
N VAL A 76 -4.25 10.23 -11.23
CA VAL A 76 -5.05 11.35 -11.73
C VAL A 76 -4.33 12.12 -12.83
N MET A 77 -3.05 12.45 -12.62
CA MET A 77 -2.26 13.20 -13.59
C MET A 77 -2.01 12.39 -14.86
N SER A 78 -1.58 11.13 -14.74
CA SER A 78 -1.38 10.24 -15.89
C SER A 78 -2.68 9.99 -16.65
N GLY A 79 -3.81 9.82 -15.94
CA GLY A 79 -5.14 9.66 -16.54
C GLY A 79 -5.56 10.88 -17.36
N LYS A 80 -5.21 12.10 -16.93
CA LYS A 80 -5.45 13.33 -17.69
C LYS A 80 -4.68 13.33 -19.02
N TYR A 81 -3.36 13.11 -19.01
CA TYR A 81 -2.54 13.11 -20.23
C TYR A 81 -2.92 11.98 -21.19
N LEU A 82 -3.28 10.81 -20.66
CA LEU A 82 -3.82 9.71 -21.47
C LEU A 82 -5.14 10.11 -22.17
N GLY A 83 -6.00 10.86 -21.49
CA GLY A 83 -7.25 11.39 -22.06
C GLY A 83 -7.03 12.45 -23.14
N GLU A 84 -5.95 13.22 -23.03
CA GLU A 84 -5.53 14.22 -24.04
C GLU A 84 -4.79 13.59 -25.24
N GLY A 85 -4.50 12.27 -25.19
CA GLY A 85 -3.73 11.56 -26.22
C GLY A 85 -2.22 11.79 -26.13
N ASP A 86 -1.73 12.47 -25.10
CA ASP A 86 -0.32 12.73 -24.85
C ASP A 86 0.32 11.60 -24.03
N TYR A 87 0.62 10.50 -24.72
CA TYR A 87 1.26 9.33 -24.11
C TYR A 87 2.69 9.60 -23.62
N ALA A 88 3.39 10.58 -24.21
CA ALA A 88 4.76 10.90 -23.83
C ALA A 88 4.79 11.55 -22.44
N SER A 89 3.93 12.55 -22.21
CA SER A 89 3.81 13.21 -20.91
C SER A 89 3.25 12.26 -19.83
N ALA A 90 2.31 11.38 -20.20
CA ALA A 90 1.80 10.35 -19.29
C ALA A 90 2.91 9.41 -18.79
N ASN A 91 3.79 8.96 -19.69
CA ASN A 91 4.91 8.08 -19.34
C ASN A 91 5.99 8.79 -18.51
N ASP A 92 6.26 10.06 -18.81
CA ASP A 92 7.21 10.88 -18.05
C ASP A 92 6.76 11.09 -16.61
N ILE A 93 5.47 11.40 -16.39
CA ILE A 93 4.89 11.52 -15.05
C ILE A 93 4.93 10.19 -14.32
N PHE A 94 4.53 9.09 -14.96
CA PHE A 94 4.60 7.77 -14.36
C PHE A 94 6.01 7.42 -13.89
N SER A 95 7.02 7.68 -14.73
CA SER A 95 8.43 7.40 -14.41
C SER A 95 8.94 8.25 -13.25
N LYS A 96 8.60 9.55 -13.23
CA LYS A 96 8.96 10.47 -12.14
C LYS A 96 8.27 10.10 -10.83
N SER A 97 6.99 9.73 -10.90
CA SER A 97 6.23 9.27 -9.75
C SER A 97 6.80 8.00 -9.15
N LEU A 98 7.20 7.04 -9.99
CA LEU A 98 7.86 5.81 -9.54
C LEU A 98 9.20 6.11 -8.87
N ALA A 99 10.01 7.01 -9.45
CA ALA A 99 11.28 7.44 -8.84
C ALA A 99 11.06 8.16 -7.50
N CYS A 100 10.06 9.02 -7.39
CA CYS A 100 9.67 9.66 -6.14
C CYS A 100 9.18 8.64 -5.11
N ALA A 101 8.34 7.68 -5.50
CA ALA A 101 7.86 6.62 -4.62
C ALA A 101 9.02 5.77 -4.08
N LEU A 102 9.98 5.40 -4.93
CA LEU A 102 11.20 4.69 -4.52
C LEU A 102 12.00 5.52 -3.51
N PHE A 103 12.20 6.81 -3.80
CA PHE A 103 12.93 7.71 -2.93
C PHE A 103 12.27 7.81 -1.54
N PHE A 104 10.97 8.08 -1.49
CA PHE A 104 10.24 8.14 -0.22
C PHE A 104 10.26 6.81 0.51
N ALA A 105 10.12 5.68 -0.19
CA ALA A 105 10.17 4.35 0.41
C ALA A 105 11.53 4.04 1.05
N LEU A 106 12.63 4.37 0.37
CA LEU A 106 13.97 4.19 0.92
C LEU A 106 14.23 5.13 2.10
N VAL A 107 13.79 6.39 2.02
CA VAL A 107 13.96 7.36 3.10
C VAL A 107 13.15 6.94 4.34
N THR A 108 11.89 6.53 4.18
CA THR A 108 11.07 6.09 5.32
C THR A 108 11.58 4.78 5.92
N ALA A 109 12.05 3.84 5.10
CA ALA A 109 12.70 2.62 5.57
C ALA A 109 13.96 2.92 6.39
N ALA A 110 14.85 3.77 5.85
CA ALA A 110 16.10 4.14 6.52
C ALA A 110 15.84 4.88 7.84
N LEU A 111 14.94 5.87 7.84
CA LEU A 111 14.58 6.61 9.05
C LEU A 111 13.88 5.70 10.07
N GLY A 112 12.97 4.84 9.63
CA GLY A 112 12.27 3.91 10.52
C GLY A 112 13.21 2.92 11.19
N LEU A 113 14.18 2.38 10.45
CA LEU A 113 15.20 1.48 11.01
C LEU A 113 16.18 2.21 11.94
N PHE A 114 16.57 3.45 11.59
CA PHE A 114 17.47 4.25 12.43
C PHE A 114 16.82 4.67 13.75
N PHE A 115 15.53 5.02 13.73
CA PHE A 115 14.77 5.42 14.92
C PHE A 115 13.92 4.28 15.51
N LEU A 116 14.24 3.01 15.19
CA LEU A 116 13.43 1.86 15.55
C LEU A 116 13.17 1.78 17.06
N ASP A 117 14.20 1.91 17.89
CA ASP A 117 14.07 1.82 19.34
C ASP A 117 13.21 2.96 19.92
N SER A 118 13.33 4.16 19.34
CA SER A 118 12.51 5.33 19.73
C SER A 118 11.06 5.15 19.31
N LEU A 119 10.82 4.55 18.13
CA LEU A 119 9.48 4.18 17.66
C LEU A 119 8.84 3.16 18.59
N ILE A 120 9.55 2.08 18.94
CA ILE A 120 9.05 1.05 19.85
C ILE A 120 8.70 1.64 21.21
N ALA A 121 9.57 2.50 21.77
CA ALA A 121 9.30 3.21 23.01
C ALA A 121 8.06 4.13 22.91
N ALA A 122 7.88 4.82 21.78
CA ALA A 122 6.72 5.69 21.54
C ALA A 122 5.41 4.91 21.37
N LEU A 123 5.45 3.65 20.93
CA LEU A 123 4.29 2.78 20.81
C LEU A 123 3.82 2.21 22.16
N GLY A 124 4.58 2.43 23.24
CA GLY A 124 4.17 2.04 24.60
C GLY A 124 4.17 0.52 24.82
N THR A 125 5.19 -0.19 24.31
CA THR A 125 5.30 -1.64 24.45
C THR A 125 5.60 -2.07 25.90
N THR A 126 5.08 -3.22 26.31
CA THR A 126 5.53 -3.90 27.54
C THR A 126 6.82 -4.67 27.27
N ALA A 127 7.57 -5.02 28.32
CA ALA A 127 8.82 -5.78 28.18
C ALA A 127 8.63 -7.11 27.41
N GLU A 128 7.49 -7.76 27.58
CA GLU A 128 7.15 -9.03 26.90
C GLU A 128 6.84 -8.86 25.40
N LEU A 129 6.37 -7.68 24.97
CA LEU A 129 6.00 -7.41 23.58
C LEU A 129 7.09 -6.70 22.79
N THR A 130 8.09 -6.14 23.48
CA THR A 130 9.14 -5.31 22.87
C THR A 130 9.92 -6.09 21.81
N ASP A 131 10.32 -7.33 22.10
CA ASP A 131 11.07 -8.17 21.16
C ASP A 131 10.24 -8.56 19.93
N LEU A 132 8.94 -8.85 20.13
CA LEU A 132 8.01 -9.19 19.05
C LEU A 132 7.76 -7.98 18.13
N VAL A 133 7.52 -6.80 18.71
CA VAL A 133 7.33 -5.56 17.94
C VAL A 133 8.62 -5.18 17.20
N ASN A 134 9.79 -5.31 17.84
CA ASN A 134 11.07 -5.05 17.21
C ASN A 134 11.29 -5.95 15.99
N THR A 135 11.08 -7.26 16.16
CA THR A 135 11.23 -8.24 15.07
C THR A 135 10.29 -7.92 13.92
N TYR A 136 9.02 -7.65 14.22
CA TYR A 136 8.02 -7.32 13.21
C TYR A 136 8.35 -6.02 12.45
N LEU A 137 8.68 -4.95 13.19
CA LEU A 137 9.00 -3.65 12.59
C LEU A 137 10.29 -3.67 11.77
N THR A 138 11.32 -4.40 12.22
CA THR A 138 12.56 -4.54 11.46
C THR A 138 12.32 -5.21 10.11
N ILE A 139 11.54 -6.30 10.11
CA ILE A 139 11.19 -7.02 8.88
C ILE A 139 10.35 -6.12 7.97
N ILE A 140 9.31 -5.47 8.51
CA ILE A 140 8.39 -4.69 7.69
C ILE A 140 9.04 -3.44 7.10
N LEU A 141 9.89 -2.75 7.87
CA LEU A 141 10.63 -1.58 7.39
C LEU A 141 11.71 -1.98 6.39
N GLY A 142 12.42 -3.08 6.63
CA GLY A 142 13.41 -3.62 5.68
C GLY A 142 12.78 -4.05 4.35
N PHE A 143 11.60 -4.67 4.39
CA PHE A 143 10.87 -5.09 3.18
C PHE A 143 10.00 -3.98 2.57
N SER A 144 9.84 -2.86 3.29
CA SER A 144 8.95 -1.78 2.85
C SER A 144 9.27 -1.30 1.43
N PRO A 145 10.52 -1.05 0.99
CA PRO A 145 10.76 -0.50 -0.35
C PRO A 145 10.21 -1.39 -1.47
N VAL A 146 10.33 -2.70 -1.33
CA VAL A 146 9.80 -3.67 -2.31
C VAL A 146 8.28 -3.67 -2.29
N PHE A 147 7.69 -3.67 -1.09
CA PHE A 147 6.23 -3.64 -0.93
C PHE A 147 5.61 -2.34 -1.46
N LEU A 148 6.23 -1.19 -1.17
CA LEU A 148 5.73 0.12 -1.56
C LEU A 148 5.76 0.28 -3.08
N LEU A 149 6.84 -0.17 -3.74
CA LEU A 149 6.94 -0.16 -5.21
C LEU A 149 5.87 -1.04 -5.85
N GLY A 150 5.63 -2.23 -5.31
CA GLY A 150 4.61 -3.15 -5.80
C GLY A 150 3.19 -2.58 -5.69
N PHE A 151 2.94 -1.71 -4.71
CA PHE A 151 1.65 -1.05 -4.54
C PHE A 151 1.44 0.16 -5.47
N THR A 152 2.53 0.76 -5.96
CA THR A 152 2.49 1.92 -6.88
C THR A 152 2.40 1.55 -8.37
N LEU A 153 2.72 0.29 -8.73
CA LEU A 153 2.63 -0.23 -10.10
C LEU A 153 1.25 -0.80 -10.42
#